data_AF-G6FRH6-F1
#
_entry.id   AF-G6FRH6-F1
#
_cell.length_a   1.000
_cell.length_b   1.000
_cell.length_c   1.000
_cell.angle_alpha   90.00
_cell.angle_beta   90.00
_cell.angle_gamma   90.00
#
_symmetry.space_group_name_H-M   'P 1'
#
loop_
_entity.id
_entity.type
_entity.pdbx_description
1 polymer ?
#
loop_
_entity_poly.entity_id
_entity_poly.type
_entity_poly.pdbx_seq_one_letter_code
_entity_poly.pdbx_strand_id
1 'polypeptide(L)' 'MGFKYKWKNGSVPSRDKAARSKYLLEEGQFNNEKDRNLAEQEARKHLGVPTRIPDDDRSMLGHFQDW' A
#
# COMPACT_ATOMS: atom_id res chain seq x y z
N MET A 1 19.86 -1.45 2.69
CA MET A 1 19.46 -2.83 2.35
C MET A 1 18.36 -2.78 1.30
N GLY A 2 18.48 -3.62 0.25
CA GLY A 2 17.59 -3.62 -0.90
C GLY A 2 16.22 -4.22 -0.60
N PHE A 3 15.20 -3.66 -1.24
CA PHE A 3 13.85 -4.18 -1.27
C PHE A 3 13.86 -5.64 -1.79
N LYS A 4 13.64 -6.62 -0.91
CA LYS A 4 13.81 -8.07 -1.22
C LYS A 4 12.65 -8.68 -2.00
N TYR A 5 11.57 -7.93 -2.19
CA TYR A 5 10.35 -8.45 -2.79
C TYR A 5 10.31 -8.19 -4.30
N LYS A 6 9.76 -9.15 -5.05
CA LYS A 6 9.51 -9.03 -6.48
C LYS A 6 8.35 -8.08 -6.73
N TRP A 7 8.60 -7.08 -7.54
CA TRP A 7 7.55 -6.22 -8.08
C TRP A 7 6.71 -7.02 -9.08
N LYS A 8 5.40 -6.76 -9.10
CA LYS A 8 4.44 -7.44 -10.00
C LYS A 8 4.80 -7.36 -11.48
N ASN A 9 5.59 -6.36 -11.89
CA ASN A 9 6.03 -6.17 -13.27
C ASN A 9 7.54 -6.36 -13.45
N GLY A 10 8.21 -7.05 -12.51
CA GLY A 10 9.66 -7.26 -12.51
C GLY A 10 10.50 -5.99 -12.37
N SER A 11 9.87 -4.83 -12.19
CA SER A 11 10.50 -3.51 -12.11
C SER A 11 9.81 -2.65 -11.07
N VAL A 12 10.60 -1.80 -10.40
CA VAL A 12 10.11 -0.83 -9.43
C VAL A 12 9.07 0.07 -10.11
N PRO A 13 7.80 0.08 -9.67
CA PRO A 13 6.79 0.97 -10.22
C PRO A 13 7.11 2.41 -9.86
N SER A 14 6.86 3.34 -10.80
CA SER A 14 6.98 4.77 -10.53
C SER A 14 5.99 5.21 -9.45
N ARG A 15 6.30 6.31 -8.74
CA ARG A 15 5.48 6.87 -7.66
C ARG A 15 3.99 7.01 -8.03
N ASP A 16 3.67 7.49 -9.23
CA ASP A 16 2.28 7.61 -9.71
C ASP A 16 1.62 6.22 -9.94
N LYS A 17 2.32 5.28 -10.59
CA LYS A 17 1.85 3.90 -10.76
C LYS A 17 1.61 3.23 -9.41
N ALA A 18 2.49 3.47 -8.44
CA ALA A 18 2.39 2.89 -7.12
C ALA A 18 1.25 3.50 -6.28
N ALA A 19 0.94 4.78 -6.47
CA ALA A 19 -0.20 5.43 -5.84
C ALA A 19 -1.56 4.96 -6.40
N ARG A 20 -1.60 4.56 -7.68
CA ARG A 20 -2.82 4.07 -8.36
C ARG A 20 -3.01 2.56 -8.28
N SER A 21 -1.95 1.80 -8.02
CA SER A 21 -1.98 0.34 -8.04
C SER A 21 -2.38 -0.22 -6.68
N LYS A 22 -3.35 -1.15 -6.71
CA LYS A 22 -3.80 -1.86 -5.51
C LYS A 22 -2.71 -2.74 -4.92
N TYR A 23 -1.97 -3.44 -5.80
CA TYR A 23 -0.88 -4.35 -5.44
C TYR A 23 0.38 -3.98 -6.21
N LEU A 24 1.48 -3.70 -5.50
CA LEU A 24 2.79 -3.39 -6.07
C LEU A 24 3.66 -4.63 -6.24
N LEU A 25 3.43 -5.61 -5.38
CA LEU A 25 4.21 -6.83 -5.30
C LEU A 25 3.46 -8.00 -5.90
N GLU A 26 4.23 -8.96 -6.40
CA GLU A 26 3.67 -10.20 -6.89
C GLU A 26 3.12 -11.01 -5.71
N GLU A 27 1.83 -11.29 -5.71
CA GLU A 27 1.15 -12.04 -4.64
C GLU A 27 1.69 -13.48 -4.50
N GLY A 28 2.16 -14.08 -5.60
CA GLY A 28 2.71 -15.44 -5.62
C GLY A 28 4.02 -15.64 -4.85
N GLN A 29 4.69 -14.58 -4.41
CA GLN A 29 5.89 -14.70 -3.57
C GLN A 29 5.56 -14.84 -2.07
N PHE A 30 4.31 -14.58 -1.67
CA PHE A 30 3.87 -14.61 -0.29
C PHE A 30 2.98 -15.83 -0.04
N ASN A 31 3.33 -16.63 0.95
CA ASN A 31 2.48 -17.72 1.44
C ASN A 31 1.43 -17.23 2.46
N ASN A 32 1.54 -15.99 2.92
CA ASN A 32 0.73 -15.45 4.01
C ASN A 32 0.32 -14.01 3.72
N GLU A 33 -0.96 -13.68 3.95
CA GLU A 33 -1.51 -12.36 3.67
C GLU A 33 -0.87 -11.26 4.52
N LYS A 34 -0.48 -11.58 5.75
CA LYS A 34 0.26 -10.66 6.63
C LYS A 34 1.59 -10.23 6.03
N ASP A 35 2.35 -11.17 5.49
CA ASP A 35 3.67 -10.89 4.91
C ASP A 35 3.51 -10.06 3.62
N ARG A 36 2.51 -10.42 2.80
CA ARG A 36 2.11 -9.62 1.63
C ARG A 36 1.82 -8.18 2.02
N ASN A 37 1.00 -7.97 3.06
CA ASN A 37 0.61 -6.63 3.50
C ASN A 37 1.80 -5.82 4.04
N LEU A 38 2.67 -6.46 4.83
CA LEU A 38 3.89 -5.82 5.36
C LEU A 38 4.83 -5.39 4.23
N ALA A 39 5.06 -6.28 3.27
CA ALA A 39 5.90 -6.01 2.13
C ALA A 39 5.35 -4.87 1.26
N GLU A 40 4.02 -4.83 1.05
CA GLU A 40 3.37 -3.75 0.32
C GLU A 40 3.49 -2.40 1.03
N GLN A 41 3.36 -2.37 2.35
CA GLN A 41 3.57 -1.15 3.14
C GLN A 41 5.01 -0.65 3.01
N GLU A 42 5.98 -1.55 3.12
CA GLU A 42 7.40 -1.23 2.95
C GLU A 42 7.70 -0.76 1.52
N ALA A 43 7.09 -1.37 0.51
CA ALA A 43 7.20 -0.99 -0.89
C ALA A 43 6.74 0.45 -1.12
N ARG A 44 5.59 0.78 -0.53
CA ARG A 44 4.96 2.10 -0.63
C ARG A 44 5.77 3.16 0.11
N LYS A 45 6.24 2.82 1.31
CA LYS A 45 7.13 3.65 2.13
C LYS A 45 8.46 3.92 1.42
N HIS A 46 9.03 2.91 0.78
CA HIS A 46 10.27 3.03 0.01
C HIS A 46 10.12 3.95 -1.21
N LEU A 47 8.95 3.92 -1.86
CA LEU A 47 8.61 4.79 -2.99
C LEU A 47 8.13 6.19 -2.57
N GLY A 48 7.95 6.44 -1.27
CA GLY A 48 7.35 7.67 -0.76
C GLY A 48 5.94 7.90 -1.29
N VAL A 49 5.20 6.83 -1.61
CA VAL A 49 3.79 6.93 -1.98
C VAL A 49 2.94 6.82 -0.73
N PRO A 50 1.85 7.60 -0.64
CA PRO A 50 0.88 7.41 0.41
C PRO A 50 0.34 5.98 0.31
N THR A 51 0.48 5.23 1.40
CA THR A 51 -0.20 3.96 1.61
C THR A 51 -1.69 4.28 1.68
N ARG A 52 -2.35 4.38 0.52
CA ARG A 52 -3.80 4.38 0.43
C ARG A 52 -4.25 2.96 0.74
N ILE A 53 -4.10 2.58 2.00
CA ILE A 53 -4.91 1.55 2.63
C ILE A 53 -6.09 2.36 3.16
N PRO A 54 -7.28 2.27 2.54
CA PRO A 54 -8.49 2.75 3.18
C PRO A 54 -8.77 1.79 4.35
N ASP A 55 -8.07 2.00 5.46
CA ASP A 55 -8.56 1.58 6.77
C ASP A 55 -8.55 2.82 7.64
N ASP A 56 -9.40 3.74 7.22
CA ASP A 56 -10.31 4.45 8.10
C ASP A 56 -11.20 5.20 7.12
N ASP A 57 -12.41 4.68 6.90
CA ASP A 57 -13.57 5.56 6.91
C ASP A 57 -13.59 6.25 8.28
N ARG A 58 -12.60 7.12 8.51
CA ARG A 58 -12.79 8.26 9.38
C ARG A 58 -13.78 9.06 8.58
N SER A 59 -15.05 8.72 8.78
CA SER A 59 -16.19 9.59 8.62
C SER A 59 -15.87 10.88 9.39
N MET A 60 -14.99 11.69 8.81
CA MET A 60 -14.78 13.08 9.12
C MET A 60 -15.87 13.84 8.39
N LEU A 61 -17.12 13.53 8.73
CA LEU A 61 -18.27 14.33 8.38
C LEU A 61 -19.06 14.59 9.65
N GLY A 62 -18.72 15.71 10.27
CA GLY A 62 -19.69 16.56 10.94
C GLY A 62 -20.06 16.13 12.34
N HIS A 63 -19.34 16.69 13.30
CA HIS A 63 -19.88 17.01 14.61
C HIS A 63 -21.13 17.89 14.42
N PHE A 64 -22.33 17.29 14.37
CA PHE A 64 -23.59 18.01 14.56
C PHE A 64 -24.21 17.52 15.87
N GLN A 65 -23.63 17.99 16.96
CA GLN A 65 -24.34 18.11 18.22
C GLN A 65 -25.20 19.37 18.08
N ASP A 66 -26.45 19.20 17.65
CA ASP A 66 -27.49 20.21 17.77
C ASP A 66 -28.20 20.02 19.13
N TRP A 67 -28.65 21.15 19.68
CA TRP A 67 -28.97 21.46 21.08
C TRP A 67 -29.72 20.45 21.96
#